data_AF-A0AAP2G353-F1
#
_entry.id   AF-A0AAP2G353-F1
#
_cell.length_a   1.000
_cell.length_b   1.000
_cell.length_c   1.000
_cell.angle_alpha   90.00
_cell.angle_beta   90.00
_cell.angle_gamma   90.00
#
_symmetry.space_group_name_H-M   'P 1'
#
loop_
_entity.id
_entity.type
_entity.pdbx_description
1 polymer ?
#
loop_
_entity_poly.entity_id
_entity_poly.type
_entity_poly.pdbx_seq_one_letter_code
_entity_poly.pdbx_strand_id
1 'polypeptide(L)'
;MKTALTSTVILLGLLACESKETHHTSPADRQREEVNLGGLEESNWVTYQGSIPCADCERIEIEIRLENYEQERSGEFDLYETYVGTRDGDRTVESFGSYEIQRLPDSEDQMIVLNTENNRLIRLSLEDNGDLTLLDQEGQKIESSLNYSLKRK
;
A
#
# COMPACT_ATOMS: atom_id res chain seq x y z
N MET A 1 15.02 -39.08 51.18
CA MET A 1 16.23 -38.31 51.57
C MET A 1 17.20 -38.32 50.39
N LYS A 2 17.46 -37.12 49.84
CA LYS A 2 18.74 -36.57 49.37
C LYS A 2 19.54 -37.30 48.27
N THR A 3 19.77 -36.52 47.21
CA THR A 3 20.73 -36.57 46.11
C THR A 3 22.21 -36.75 46.51
N ALA A 4 23.02 -37.33 45.62
CA ALA A 4 24.36 -36.89 45.14
C ALA A 4 25.08 -38.10 44.50
N LEU A 5 25.49 -38.12 43.21
CA LEU A 5 26.50 -37.33 42.51
C LEU A 5 27.95 -37.76 42.85
N THR A 6 28.57 -38.52 41.94
CA THR A 6 30.02 -38.67 41.68
C THR A 6 30.14 -39.37 40.31
N SER A 7 30.60 -38.79 39.19
CA SER A 7 31.82 -38.06 38.81
C SER A 7 33.09 -38.91 38.71
N THR A 8 33.53 -39.05 37.44
CA THR A 8 34.92 -39.16 36.91
C THR A 8 35.66 -40.50 37.13
N VAL A 9 36.37 -41.12 36.17
CA VAL A 9 37.62 -40.74 35.47
C VAL A 9 37.85 -41.78 34.33
N ILE A 10 37.92 -41.39 33.04
CA ILE A 10 39.12 -41.22 32.17
C ILE A 10 39.97 -42.51 31.99
N LEU A 11 40.33 -42.90 30.73
CA LEU A 11 41.71 -42.91 30.17
C LEU A 11 41.88 -43.76 28.87
N LEU A 12 42.47 -43.11 27.83
CA LEU A 12 43.40 -43.56 26.75
C LEU A 12 43.03 -44.73 25.83
N GLY A 13 43.38 -44.78 24.53
CA GLY A 13 44.22 -43.99 23.62
C GLY A 13 44.09 -44.65 22.22
N LEU A 14 44.42 -44.00 21.11
CA LEU A 14 45.79 -43.89 20.59
C LEU A 14 45.91 -42.75 19.59
N LEU A 15 47.08 -42.11 19.67
CA LEU A 15 47.59 -41.05 18.82
C LEU A 15 48.09 -41.58 17.47
N ALA A 16 47.89 -40.79 16.42
CA ALA A 16 48.87 -40.62 15.34
C ALA A 16 48.88 -39.13 14.94
N CYS A 17 50.05 -38.50 15.05
CA CYS A 17 50.37 -37.15 14.59
C CYS A 17 50.65 -37.14 13.07
N GLU A 18 50.50 -35.98 12.39
CA GLU A 18 51.63 -35.27 11.75
C GLU A 18 51.23 -33.85 11.27
N SER A 19 52.10 -32.87 11.57
CA SER A 19 52.41 -31.58 10.93
C SER A 19 51.31 -30.60 10.45
N LYS A 20 51.12 -29.57 11.29
CA LYS A 20 51.18 -28.11 11.01
C LYS A 20 51.39 -27.67 9.54
N GLU A 21 50.39 -27.00 8.97
CA GLU A 21 50.55 -25.77 8.15
C GLU A 21 49.34 -24.83 8.37
N THR A 22 49.63 -23.56 8.63
CA THR A 22 48.67 -22.45 8.62
C THR A 22 48.14 -22.24 7.20
N HIS A 23 46.84 -22.35 6.96
CA HIS A 23 46.23 -21.81 5.73
C HIS A 23 44.77 -21.35 5.97
N HIS A 24 44.59 -20.03 5.92
CA HIS A 24 43.42 -19.24 5.51
C HIS A 24 42.02 -19.88 5.58
N THR A 25 41.19 -19.34 6.47
CA THR A 25 39.72 -19.39 6.41
C THR A 25 39.22 -19.06 5.00
N SER A 26 38.54 -20.01 4.36
CA SER A 26 37.66 -19.75 3.22
C SER A 26 36.21 -19.90 3.68
N PRO A 27 35.38 -18.84 3.60
CA PRO A 27 33.99 -18.85 4.03
C PRO A 27 33.12 -19.42 2.90
N ALA A 28 33.09 -20.73 2.75
CA ALA A 28 32.27 -21.40 1.73
C ALA A 28 31.68 -22.71 2.24
N ASP A 29 31.01 -22.67 3.39
CA ASP A 29 29.95 -23.64 3.68
C ASP A 29 28.94 -23.00 4.66
N ARG A 30 28.07 -22.16 4.11
CA ARG A 30 26.85 -21.73 4.79
C ARG A 30 25.73 -22.58 4.23
N GLN A 31 25.23 -23.50 5.05
CA GLN A 31 23.98 -24.20 4.82
C GLN A 31 22.93 -23.18 4.37
N ARG A 32 22.43 -23.35 3.14
CA ARG A 32 21.31 -22.59 2.61
C ARG A 32 20.07 -23.00 3.39
N GLU A 33 19.70 -22.17 4.35
CA GLU A 33 18.34 -22.08 4.82
C GLU A 33 17.53 -21.49 3.65
N GLU A 34 16.72 -22.31 2.99
CA GLU A 34 15.74 -21.82 2.04
C GLU A 34 14.74 -20.96 2.82
N VAL A 35 14.94 -19.65 2.75
CA VAL A 35 13.90 -18.70 3.16
C VAL A 35 12.75 -18.91 2.18
N ASN A 36 11.73 -19.62 2.64
CA ASN A 36 10.42 -19.58 2.01
C ASN A 36 9.92 -18.14 2.18
N LEU A 37 10.20 -17.29 1.20
CA LEU A 37 9.50 -16.03 0.99
C LEU A 37 8.10 -16.39 0.49
N GLY A 38 7.30 -16.97 1.39
CA GLY A 38 5.88 -17.14 1.20
C GLY A 38 5.24 -15.77 1.11
N GLY A 39 4.58 -15.52 -0.01
CA GLY A 39 3.79 -14.34 -0.25
C GLY A 39 4.59 -13.17 -0.79
N LEU A 40 4.75 -13.11 -2.12
CA LEU A 40 4.49 -11.84 -2.76
C LEU A 40 3.03 -11.55 -2.42
N GLU A 41 2.76 -10.70 -1.44
CA GLU A 41 1.43 -10.12 -1.31
C GLU A 41 1.18 -9.44 -2.66
N GLU A 42 0.27 -10.01 -3.47
CA GLU A 42 -0.19 -9.34 -4.66
C GLU A 42 -0.74 -8.01 -4.18
N SER A 43 -0.02 -6.93 -4.51
CA SER A 43 -0.41 -5.57 -4.15
C SER A 43 -1.78 -5.32 -4.78
N ASN A 44 -2.80 -5.34 -3.94
CA ASN A 44 -4.17 -5.42 -4.39
C ASN A 44 -4.76 -4.00 -4.45
N TRP A 45 -4.31 -3.29 -5.47
CA TRP A 45 -4.68 -1.90 -5.72
C TRP A 45 -5.72 -1.82 -6.82
N VAL A 46 -6.79 -1.07 -6.56
CA VAL A 46 -7.78 -0.69 -7.58
C VAL A 46 -7.52 0.74 -8.00
N THR A 47 -7.41 0.98 -9.31
CA THR A 47 -7.11 2.30 -9.86
C THR A 47 -8.33 2.91 -10.54
N TYR A 48 -8.57 4.19 -10.26
CA TYR A 48 -9.57 5.03 -10.91
C TYR A 48 -8.88 6.23 -11.56
N GLN A 49 -9.32 6.62 -12.76
CA GLN A 49 -8.79 7.80 -13.45
C GLN A 49 -9.88 8.60 -14.14
N GLY A 50 -9.70 9.91 -14.20
CA GLY A 50 -10.58 10.79 -14.96
C GLY A 50 -9.98 12.18 -15.14
N SER A 51 -10.67 13.01 -15.91
CA SER A 51 -10.34 14.43 -16.04
C SER A 51 -11.53 15.25 -15.57
N ILE A 52 -11.27 16.17 -14.64
CA ILE A 52 -12.28 17.05 -14.09
C ILE A 52 -12.02 18.52 -14.47
N PRO A 53 -13.03 19.39 -14.44
CA PRO A 53 -12.88 20.82 -14.67
C PRO A 53 -11.88 21.46 -13.72
N CYS A 54 -11.15 22.43 -14.24
CA CYS A 54 -10.24 23.29 -13.49
C CYS A 54 -10.68 24.75 -13.64
N ALA A 55 -10.58 25.53 -12.57
CA ALA A 55 -11.03 26.92 -12.57
C ALA A 55 -10.07 27.85 -13.35
N ASP A 56 -8.76 27.56 -13.27
CA ASP A 56 -7.67 28.41 -13.74
C ASP A 56 -6.60 27.62 -14.53
N CYS A 57 -6.94 26.41 -14.96
CA CYS A 57 -6.13 25.57 -15.83
C CYS A 57 -7.04 24.81 -16.82
N GLU A 58 -6.49 24.03 -17.74
CA GLU A 58 -7.29 23.35 -18.77
C GLU A 58 -8.17 22.26 -18.16
N ARG A 59 -7.63 21.49 -17.21
CA ARG A 59 -8.28 20.39 -16.49
C ARG A 59 -7.35 19.85 -15.41
N ILE A 60 -7.92 19.07 -14.50
CA ILE A 60 -7.15 18.26 -13.56
C ILE A 60 -7.30 16.80 -14.00
N GLU A 61 -6.19 16.15 -14.35
CA GLU A 61 -6.14 14.69 -14.48
C GLU A 61 -5.99 14.09 -13.09
N ILE A 62 -6.94 13.24 -12.70
CA ILE A 62 -6.98 12.57 -11.40
C ILE A 62 -6.68 11.10 -11.61
N GLU A 63 -5.80 10.57 -10.77
CA GLU A 63 -5.61 9.14 -10.55
C GLU A 63 -5.73 8.84 -9.06
N ILE A 64 -6.58 7.89 -8.70
CA ILE A 64 -6.72 7.37 -7.34
C ILE A 64 -6.39 5.89 -7.37
N ARG A 65 -5.53 5.44 -6.47
CA ARG A 65 -5.28 4.03 -6.21
C ARG A 65 -5.74 3.70 -4.81
N LEU A 66 -6.61 2.70 -4.66
CA LEU A 66 -7.13 2.25 -3.36
C LEU A 66 -6.57 0.87 -3.04
N GLU A 67 -5.86 0.75 -1.93
CA GLU A 67 -5.33 -0.53 -1.46
C GLU A 67 -6.44 -1.37 -0.81
N ASN A 68 -6.50 -2.67 -1.12
CA ASN A 68 -7.43 -3.62 -0.53
C ASN A 68 -8.92 -3.32 -0.72
N TYR A 69 -9.27 -2.51 -1.72
CA TYR A 69 -10.63 -2.01 -1.96
C TYR A 69 -11.70 -3.10 -2.15
N GLU A 70 -11.35 -4.25 -2.76
CA GLU A 70 -12.31 -5.33 -3.02
C GLU A 70 -12.59 -6.21 -1.78
N GLN A 71 -11.74 -6.11 -0.75
CA GLN A 71 -11.72 -7.02 0.40
C GLN A 71 -12.05 -6.27 1.68
N GLU A 72 -11.65 -5.01 1.77
CA GLU A 72 -11.72 -4.18 2.95
C GLU A 72 -12.58 -2.95 2.70
N ARG A 73 -13.20 -2.44 3.77
CA ARG A 73 -14.00 -1.20 3.71
C ARG A 73 -13.19 0.04 4.05
N SER A 74 -11.88 -0.11 4.21
CA SER A 74 -10.94 0.94 4.54
C SER A 74 -9.54 0.47 4.15
N GLY A 75 -8.63 1.38 3.89
CA GLY A 75 -7.24 1.07 3.57
C GLY A 75 -6.46 2.34 3.28
N GLU A 76 -5.30 2.22 2.66
CA GLU A 76 -4.51 3.36 2.21
C GLU A 76 -4.83 3.72 0.75
N PHE A 77 -4.54 4.96 0.36
CA PHE A 77 -4.67 5.41 -1.01
C PHE A 77 -3.47 6.25 -1.47
N ASP A 78 -3.24 6.20 -2.79
CA ASP A 78 -2.41 7.17 -3.52
C ASP A 78 -3.33 8.04 -4.39
N LEU A 79 -3.17 9.36 -4.32
CA LEU A 79 -3.86 10.34 -5.16
C LEU A 79 -2.84 11.18 -5.93
N TYR A 80 -3.00 11.21 -7.25
CA TYR A 80 -2.25 12.08 -8.15
C TYR A 80 -3.21 13.06 -8.82
N GLU A 81 -2.95 14.36 -8.64
CA GLU A 81 -3.70 15.45 -9.26
C GLU A 81 -2.76 16.22 -10.18
N THR A 82 -2.86 16.01 -11.50
CA THR A 82 -2.08 16.74 -12.51
C THR A 82 -2.89 17.90 -13.06
N TYR A 83 -2.48 19.11 -12.70
CA TYR A 83 -3.04 20.37 -13.17
C TYR A 83 -2.43 20.68 -14.54
N VAL A 84 -3.23 20.56 -15.60
CA VAL A 84 -2.77 20.68 -16.99
C VAL A 84 -2.96 22.11 -17.49
N GLY A 85 -1.97 22.65 -18.19
CA GLY A 85 -2.04 23.97 -18.83
C GLY A 85 -2.02 25.14 -17.84
N THR A 86 -1.29 25.01 -16.72
CA THR A 86 -1.09 26.14 -15.78
C THR A 86 -0.10 27.16 -16.36
N ARG A 87 0.00 28.35 -15.72
CA ARG A 87 0.94 29.42 -16.13
C ARG A 87 2.39 28.96 -16.24
N ASP A 88 2.81 28.05 -15.37
CA ASP A 88 4.20 27.56 -15.31
C ASP A 88 4.36 26.15 -15.93
N GLY A 89 3.35 25.68 -16.68
CA GLY A 89 3.30 24.33 -17.26
C GLY A 89 2.52 23.34 -16.38
N ASP A 90 2.52 22.07 -16.77
CA ASP A 90 1.79 21.04 -16.05
C ASP A 90 2.42 20.78 -14.68
N ARG A 91 1.58 20.61 -13.65
CA ARG A 91 2.05 20.36 -12.28
C ARG A 91 1.27 19.21 -11.66
N THR A 92 1.99 18.21 -11.17
CA THR A 92 1.41 17.11 -10.39
C THR A 92 1.55 17.37 -8.90
N VAL A 93 0.47 17.13 -8.16
CA VAL A 93 0.44 17.07 -6.71
C VAL A 93 0.14 15.64 -6.31
N GLU A 94 0.94 15.11 -5.39
CA GLU A 94 0.76 13.78 -4.82
C GLU A 94 0.17 13.94 -3.43
N SER A 95 -0.80 13.10 -3.08
CA SER A 95 -1.41 13.05 -1.76
C SER A 95 -1.61 11.59 -1.36
N PHE A 96 -1.24 11.27 -0.13
CA PHE A 96 -1.38 9.94 0.45
C PHE A 96 -2.29 10.02 1.68
N GLY A 97 -2.79 8.88 2.13
CA GLY A 97 -3.52 8.77 3.38
C GLY A 97 -4.48 7.59 3.37
N SER A 98 -5.47 7.63 4.25
CA SER A 98 -6.43 6.54 4.41
C SER A 98 -7.77 6.82 3.73
N TYR A 99 -8.46 5.77 3.34
CA TYR A 99 -9.84 5.83 2.87
C TYR A 99 -10.77 4.99 3.73
N GLU A 100 -12.05 5.35 3.74
CA GLU A 100 -13.13 4.57 4.33
C GLU A 100 -14.36 4.56 3.41
N ILE A 101 -15.03 3.41 3.31
CA ILE A 101 -16.28 3.23 2.59
C ILE A 101 -17.45 3.32 3.57
N GLN A 102 -18.20 4.41 3.46
CA GLN A 102 -19.38 4.72 4.24
C GLN A 102 -20.65 4.44 3.41
N ARG A 103 -21.79 4.22 4.08
CA ARG A 103 -23.09 4.20 3.42
C ARG A 103 -23.68 5.61 3.49
N LEU A 104 -24.26 6.10 2.40
CA LEU A 104 -24.95 7.38 2.40
C LEU A 104 -26.22 7.29 3.29
N PRO A 105 -26.53 8.31 4.10
CA PRO A 105 -27.76 8.34 4.89
C PRO A 105 -28.99 8.14 4.01
N ASP A 106 -29.90 7.25 4.42
CA ASP A 106 -31.15 6.94 3.71
C ASP A 106 -30.97 6.40 2.27
N SER A 107 -29.78 5.93 1.91
CA SER A 107 -29.48 5.29 0.62
C SER A 107 -28.70 3.98 0.79
N GLU A 108 -28.80 3.08 -0.19
CA GLU A 108 -27.90 1.94 -0.32
C GLU A 108 -26.57 2.32 -0.99
N ASP A 109 -26.48 3.53 -1.52
CA ASP A 109 -25.29 4.06 -2.17
C ASP A 109 -24.11 4.14 -1.20
N GLN A 110 -22.93 3.87 -1.73
CA GLN A 110 -21.68 3.91 -0.99
C GLN A 110 -20.92 5.19 -1.31
N MET A 111 -20.34 5.77 -0.27
CA MET A 111 -19.44 6.91 -0.36
C MET A 111 -18.05 6.49 0.08
N ILE A 112 -17.04 6.75 -0.74
CA ILE A 112 -15.64 6.62 -0.36
C ILE A 112 -15.16 7.99 0.12
N VAL A 113 -14.60 8.03 1.33
CA VAL A 113 -14.01 9.23 1.91
C VAL A 113 -12.51 9.03 1.98
N LEU A 114 -11.76 9.84 1.23
CA LEU A 114 -10.31 9.92 1.32
C LEU A 114 -9.94 10.97 2.37
N ASN A 115 -9.10 10.61 3.33
CA ASN A 115 -8.52 11.53 4.29
C ASN A 115 -7.01 11.58 4.07
N THR A 116 -6.55 12.64 3.41
CA THR A 116 -5.12 12.84 3.15
C THR A 116 -4.34 13.09 4.45
N GLU A 117 -3.02 12.90 4.42
CA GLU A 117 -2.12 13.20 5.55
C GLU A 117 -2.23 14.65 6.08
N ASN A 118 -2.62 15.60 5.22
CA ASN A 118 -2.82 17.00 5.62
C ASN A 118 -4.26 17.30 6.11
N ASN A 119 -5.07 16.26 6.33
CA ASN A 119 -6.47 16.31 6.76
C ASN A 119 -7.43 16.94 5.73
N ARG A 120 -7.06 17.01 4.45
CA ARG A 120 -8.04 17.28 3.37
C ARG A 120 -8.91 16.05 3.17
N LEU A 121 -10.23 16.27 3.19
CA LEU A 121 -11.24 15.26 2.89
C LEU A 121 -11.68 15.36 1.44
N ILE A 122 -11.69 14.23 0.72
CA ILE A 122 -12.29 14.10 -0.62
C ILE A 122 -13.40 13.05 -0.52
N ARG A 123 -14.56 13.34 -1.10
CA ARG A 123 -15.73 12.45 -1.07
C ARG A 123 -16.09 12.02 -2.47
N LEU A 124 -16.33 10.73 -2.65
CA LEU A 124 -16.63 10.10 -3.93
C LEU A 124 -17.85 9.19 -3.74
N SER A 125 -18.81 9.27 -4.66
CA SER A 125 -19.89 8.29 -4.74
C SER A 125 -19.44 7.11 -5.59
N LEU A 126 -19.73 5.88 -5.16
CA LEU A 126 -19.62 4.68 -6.00
C LEU A 126 -20.90 4.55 -6.82
N GLU A 127 -20.79 4.58 -8.14
CA GLU A 127 -21.91 4.43 -9.06
C GLU A 127 -22.18 2.95 -9.39
N ASP A 128 -23.39 2.63 -9.87
CA ASP A 128 -23.81 1.26 -10.21
C ASP A 128 -22.92 0.56 -11.25
N ASN A 129 -22.27 1.34 -12.11
CA ASN A 129 -21.36 0.82 -13.14
C ASN A 129 -19.93 0.59 -12.62
N GLY A 130 -19.67 0.85 -11.34
CA GLY A 130 -18.36 0.73 -10.70
C GLY A 130 -17.43 1.93 -10.91
N ASP A 131 -17.91 3.03 -11.53
CA ASP A 131 -17.17 4.29 -11.59
C ASP A 131 -17.32 5.08 -10.28
N LEU A 132 -16.44 6.06 -10.07
CA LEU A 132 -16.53 7.00 -8.96
C LEU A 132 -16.94 8.38 -9.47
N THR A 133 -17.77 9.10 -8.72
CA THR A 133 -18.10 10.50 -9.01
C THR A 133 -17.67 11.38 -7.84
N LEU A 134 -16.91 12.46 -8.10
CA LEU A 134 -16.58 13.43 -7.04
C LEU A 134 -17.85 14.10 -6.51
N LEU A 135 -17.91 14.22 -5.19
CA LEU A 135 -18.95 14.93 -4.44
C LEU A 135 -18.43 16.29 -3.97
N ASP A 136 -19.34 17.15 -3.55
CA ASP A 136 -18.98 18.42 -2.93
C ASP A 136 -18.41 18.25 -1.49
N GLN A 137 -18.15 19.37 -0.82
CA GLN A 137 -17.56 19.38 0.52
C GLN A 137 -18.51 18.83 1.60
N GLU A 138 -19.81 18.83 1.31
CA GLU A 138 -20.89 18.33 2.15
C GLU A 138 -21.19 16.84 1.86
N GLY A 139 -20.62 16.27 0.79
CA GLY A 139 -20.85 14.90 0.35
C GLY A 139 -22.11 14.74 -0.50
N GLN A 140 -22.57 15.81 -1.16
CA GLN A 140 -23.70 15.79 -2.09
C GLN A 140 -23.21 15.78 -3.54
N LYS A 141 -24.11 15.37 -4.45
CA LYS A 141 -23.82 15.39 -5.89
C LYS A 141 -23.64 16.83 -6.35
N ILE A 142 -22.61 17.06 -7.16
CA ILE A 142 -22.32 18.38 -7.72
C ILE A 142 -23.36 18.70 -8.81
N GLU A 143 -24.19 19.71 -8.57
CA GLU A 143 -25.18 20.21 -9.53
C GLU A 143 -24.50 21.01 -10.65
N SER A 144 -24.03 20.33 -11.70
CA SER A 144 -23.32 20.92 -12.83
C SER A 144 -23.53 20.12 -14.12
N SER A 145 -23.33 20.77 -15.27
CA SER A 145 -23.27 20.09 -16.57
C SER A 145 -21.88 19.54 -16.90
N LEU A 146 -20.90 19.80 -16.05
CA LEU A 146 -19.52 19.36 -16.23
C LEU A 146 -19.30 17.93 -15.71
N ASN A 147 -18.27 17.26 -16.22
CA ASN A 147 -17.96 15.88 -15.85
C ASN A 147 -17.08 15.80 -14.59
N TYR A 148 -17.53 15.03 -13.60
CA TYR A 148 -16.78 14.78 -12.35
C TYR A 148 -16.55 13.27 -12.09
N SER A 149 -16.74 12.43 -13.12
CA SER A 149 -16.60 10.97 -13.00
C SER A 149 -15.18 10.50 -13.28
N LEU A 150 -14.74 9.52 -12.49
CA LEU A 150 -13.49 8.78 -12.59
C LEU A 150 -13.82 7.33 -12.93
N LYS A 151 -13.21 6.82 -13.98
CA LYS A 151 -13.44 5.46 -14.45
C LYS A 151 -12.47 4.49 -13.81
N ARG A 152 -12.95 3.32 -13.44
CA ARG A 152 -12.08 2.20 -13.08
C ARG A 152 -11.19 1.82 -14.27
N LYS A 153 -9.92 1.52 -13.99
CA LYS A 153 -8.93 1.07 -14.98
C LYS A 153 -8.90 -0.43 -15.15
#